data_AF-A0AAD4EI22-F1
#
_entry.id   AF-A0AAD4EI22-F1
#
_cell.length_a   1.000
_cell.length_b   1.000
_cell.length_c   1.000
_cell.angle_alpha   90.00
_cell.angle_beta   90.00
_cell.angle_gamma   90.00
#
_symmetry.space_group_name_H-M   'P 1'
#
loop_
_entity.id
_entity.type
_entity.pdbx_description
1 polymer ?
#
loop_
_entity_poly.entity_id
_entity_poly.type
_entity_poly.pdbx_seq_one_letter_code
_entity_poly.pdbx_strand_id
1 'polypeptide(L)'
;MTLRDALLAGLNSLPGTREFHLHVLVSSPRKHGNLFPFANPRPRSYLQDILILLSEQTTPDSSPVFVSAIEACVYNIPTTSCAILYVSKVDSTGQATAPSPTPALVRALLLFYADPATRPISANHLWIHVFARAQNQYLFPNSSEYPNKRPLSDIKLCAWWKRQFSTVVGELATRVGDICRTKLYYILPGLSEFEAHHSLERVYPSTGSCSWTYGHPYSQDEIPLPCPCPSGGDSPRHLGQCIPSFDDDPKSRFIDEIAYTTDADGVRSPERKRARADTLKTHEEDISSADASEKKEGRSKKEDQTLKEVKKVSVEEFWERMSFRQECIAGAVTGFFVIAVSSTARPASTLTTSEVSPLAPQAGQVSSQMNKRVLTSLLTAHEFPSVEKAVWSTKVIEDTIRGLCDGLKSNPLPLVIADRSGRQTPEPEPIRSTLAPPQTPPPRLVNGKRPIVDISPNPFPEPVASLETYHSYIYGTIAVKNRPPPTKEDGEATSAGNGRPPIITVLTARKKRTKS
;
A
#
# COMPACT_ATOMS: atom_id res chain seq x y z
N MET A 1 -12.82 -14.99 11.16
CA MET A 1 -13.22 -14.48 9.83
C MET A 1 -11.93 -14.12 9.09
N THR A 2 -11.72 -14.62 7.87
CA THR A 2 -10.51 -14.26 7.10
C THR A 2 -10.72 -12.94 6.34
N LEU A 3 -9.64 -12.30 5.89
CA LEU A 3 -9.72 -11.09 5.04
C LEU A 3 -10.54 -11.38 3.77
N ARG A 4 -10.29 -12.53 3.12
CA ARG A 4 -11.03 -12.96 1.93
C ARG A 4 -12.53 -13.00 2.19
N ASP A 5 -12.97 -13.65 3.28
CA ASP A 5 -14.39 -13.79 3.57
C ASP A 5 -15.04 -12.43 3.89
N ALA A 6 -14.32 -11.52 4.55
CA ALA A 6 -14.79 -10.16 4.81
C ALA A 6 -14.95 -9.33 3.53
N LEU A 7 -14.02 -9.45 2.58
CA LEU A 7 -14.12 -8.81 1.28
C LEU A 7 -15.29 -9.34 0.46
N LEU A 8 -15.46 -10.67 0.42
CA LEU A 8 -16.61 -11.31 -0.25
C LEU A 8 -17.95 -10.86 0.37
N ALA A 9 -18.03 -10.82 1.70
CA ALA A 9 -19.22 -10.32 2.40
C ALA A 9 -19.54 -8.87 2.04
N GLY A 10 -18.51 -8.01 1.86
CA GLY A 10 -18.69 -6.63 1.41
C GLY A 10 -19.21 -6.48 -0.02
N LEU A 11 -18.95 -7.47 -0.90
CA LEU A 11 -19.47 -7.47 -2.27
C LEU A 11 -20.93 -7.93 -2.34
N ASN A 12 -21.43 -8.64 -1.33
CA ASN A 12 -22.78 -9.22 -1.31
C ASN A 12 -23.90 -8.17 -1.38
N SER A 13 -23.63 -6.91 -1.03
CA SER A 13 -24.62 -5.84 -1.08
C SER A 13 -24.76 -5.17 -2.46
N LEU A 14 -23.96 -5.57 -3.45
CA LEU A 14 -23.98 -4.95 -4.77
C LEU A 14 -25.25 -5.33 -5.56
N PRO A 15 -25.90 -4.40 -6.27
CA PRO A 15 -27.12 -4.69 -7.01
C PRO A 15 -26.84 -5.50 -8.28
N GLY A 16 -27.87 -6.17 -8.80
CA GLY A 16 -27.81 -6.99 -10.01
C GLY A 16 -27.47 -8.46 -9.74
N THR A 17 -27.36 -9.24 -10.83
CA THR A 17 -26.90 -10.63 -10.81
C THR A 17 -25.46 -10.67 -11.32
N ARG A 18 -24.52 -11.04 -10.45
CA ARG A 18 -23.07 -10.98 -10.73
C ARG A 18 -22.37 -12.11 -9.98
N GLU A 19 -21.37 -12.71 -10.58
CA GLU A 19 -20.46 -13.61 -9.88
C GLU A 19 -19.09 -12.93 -9.77
N PHE A 20 -18.50 -12.99 -8.57
CA PHE A 20 -17.20 -12.40 -8.29
C PHE A 20 -16.23 -13.48 -7.90
N HIS A 21 -15.03 -13.46 -8.49
CA HIS A 21 -13.92 -14.29 -8.04
C HIS A 21 -12.83 -13.40 -7.46
N LEU A 22 -12.38 -13.76 -6.27
CA LEU A 22 -11.48 -12.95 -5.47
C LEU A 22 -10.21 -13.73 -5.17
N HIS A 23 -9.05 -13.13 -5.45
CA HIS A 23 -7.75 -13.62 -5.04
C HIS A 23 -7.13 -12.65 -4.04
N VAL A 24 -6.86 -13.13 -2.83
CA VAL A 24 -6.25 -12.36 -1.74
C VAL A 24 -4.92 -12.97 -1.37
N LEU A 25 -3.84 -12.23 -1.64
CA LEU A 25 -2.47 -12.65 -1.35
C LEU A 25 -1.91 -11.77 -0.23
N VAL A 26 -1.77 -12.34 0.97
CA VAL A 26 -1.15 -11.68 2.13
C VAL A 26 0.21 -12.31 2.40
N SER A 27 1.27 -11.52 2.40
CA SER A 27 2.60 -12.05 2.69
C SER A 27 2.78 -12.38 4.18
N SER A 28 3.65 -13.35 4.47
CA SER A 28 4.18 -13.53 5.82
C SER A 28 4.90 -12.26 6.33
N PRO A 29 4.83 -11.97 7.64
CA PRO A 29 5.52 -10.83 8.22
C PRO A 29 7.04 -10.95 8.05
N ARG A 30 7.67 -9.85 7.65
CA ARG A 30 9.13 -9.73 7.59
C ARG A 30 9.60 -8.51 8.36
N LYS A 31 10.79 -8.54 8.93
CA LYS A 31 11.41 -7.35 9.53
C LYS A 31 11.54 -6.23 8.49
N HIS A 32 11.24 -5.01 8.90
CA HIS A 32 11.39 -3.82 8.08
C HIS A 32 11.98 -2.70 8.92
N GLY A 33 13.12 -2.15 8.49
CA GLY A 33 13.86 -1.14 9.27
C GLY A 33 13.73 0.30 8.74
N ASN A 34 13.02 0.50 7.64
CA ASN A 34 13.05 1.76 6.88
C ASN A 34 11.73 2.54 6.94
N LEU A 35 10.81 2.17 7.83
CA LEU A 35 9.56 2.93 8.02
C LEU A 35 9.82 4.31 8.63
N PHE A 36 10.81 4.43 9.51
CA PHE A 36 11.28 5.70 10.07
C PHE A 36 12.81 5.78 9.93
N PRO A 37 13.32 6.04 8.71
CA PRO A 37 14.75 5.91 8.41
C PRO A 37 15.62 6.92 9.18
N PHE A 38 15.03 8.05 9.56
CA PHE A 38 15.66 9.16 10.28
C PHE A 38 15.31 9.21 11.79
N ALA A 39 14.70 8.15 12.33
CA ALA A 39 14.48 8.01 13.77
C ALA A 39 15.70 7.36 14.44
N ASN A 40 16.04 7.82 15.64
CA ASN A 40 17.08 7.21 16.48
C ASN A 40 16.59 7.11 17.93
N PRO A 41 16.48 5.90 18.53
CA PRO A 41 16.65 4.59 17.87
C PRO A 41 15.56 4.32 16.83
N ARG A 42 15.86 3.50 15.82
CA ARG A 42 14.86 3.09 14.82
C ARG A 42 13.85 2.14 15.45
N PRO A 43 12.53 2.36 15.27
CA PRO A 43 11.54 1.41 15.76
C PRO A 43 11.64 0.10 14.98
N ARG A 44 11.55 -1.02 15.71
CA ARG A 44 11.39 -2.33 15.10
C ARG A 44 9.99 -2.42 14.51
N SER A 45 9.89 -2.61 13.19
CA SER A 45 8.61 -2.86 12.53
C SER A 45 8.64 -4.13 11.68
N TYR A 46 7.45 -4.68 11.43
CA TYR A 46 7.24 -5.83 10.57
C TYR A 46 6.29 -5.48 9.45
N LEU A 47 6.57 -5.93 8.25
CA LEU A 47 5.84 -5.60 7.04
C LEU A 47 5.16 -6.83 6.46
N GLN A 48 3.90 -6.67 6.09
CA GLN A 48 3.13 -7.60 5.28
C GLN A 48 2.61 -6.90 4.03
N ASP A 49 2.78 -7.52 2.88
CA ASP A 49 2.24 -7.02 1.61
C ASP A 49 0.87 -7.65 1.36
N ILE A 50 -0.06 -6.89 0.80
CA ILE A 50 -1.42 -7.31 0.48
C ILE A 50 -1.66 -6.99 -0.99
N LEU A 51 -2.00 -8.02 -1.77
CA LEU A 51 -2.49 -7.88 -3.14
C LEU A 51 -3.88 -8.50 -3.23
N ILE A 52 -4.85 -7.71 -3.65
CA ILE A 52 -6.23 -8.15 -3.87
C ILE A 52 -6.54 -7.98 -5.35
N LEU A 53 -6.99 -9.04 -6.00
CA LEU A 53 -7.46 -9.05 -7.38
C LEU A 53 -8.90 -9.53 -7.38
N LEU A 54 -9.78 -8.78 -8.05
CA LEU A 54 -11.19 -9.10 -8.17
C LEU A 54 -11.54 -9.23 -9.65
N SER A 55 -12.02 -10.40 -10.06
CA SER A 55 -12.65 -10.62 -11.35
C SER A 55 -14.17 -10.71 -11.20
N GLU A 56 -14.86 -10.29 -12.26
CA GLU A 56 -16.31 -10.33 -12.36
C GLU A 56 -16.72 -11.16 -13.57
N GLN A 57 -17.75 -11.96 -13.36
CA GLN A 57 -18.46 -12.73 -14.37
C GLN A 57 -19.93 -12.26 -14.37
N THR A 58 -20.38 -11.69 -15.49
CA THR A 58 -21.73 -11.09 -15.60
C THR A 58 -22.80 -12.16 -15.79
N THR A 59 -22.51 -13.19 -16.58
CA THR A 59 -23.39 -14.35 -16.82
C THR A 59 -22.62 -15.66 -16.63
N PRO A 60 -23.31 -16.77 -16.28
CA PRO A 60 -22.67 -18.08 -16.13
C PRO A 60 -21.87 -18.54 -17.36
N ASP A 61 -22.25 -18.06 -18.55
CA ASP A 61 -21.58 -18.39 -19.82
C ASP A 61 -20.42 -17.42 -20.18
N SER A 62 -20.34 -16.27 -19.51
CA SER A 62 -19.27 -15.29 -19.75
C SER A 62 -17.98 -15.67 -19.03
N SER A 63 -16.84 -15.33 -19.63
CA SER A 63 -15.54 -15.52 -18.95
C SER A 63 -15.31 -14.41 -17.91
N PRO A 64 -14.71 -14.73 -16.74
CA PRO A 64 -14.40 -13.74 -15.73
C PRO A 64 -13.33 -12.75 -16.23
N VAL A 65 -13.48 -11.49 -15.82
CA VAL A 65 -12.55 -10.41 -16.17
C VAL A 65 -12.15 -9.64 -14.93
N PHE A 66 -10.86 -9.33 -14.76
CA PHE A 66 -10.42 -8.44 -13.69
C PHE A 66 -11.07 -7.06 -13.80
N VAL A 67 -11.68 -6.63 -12.70
CA VAL A 67 -12.43 -5.38 -12.59
C VAL A 67 -11.84 -4.42 -11.57
N SER A 68 -11.20 -4.92 -10.52
CA SER A 68 -10.61 -4.13 -9.44
C SER A 68 -9.34 -4.79 -8.92
N ALA A 69 -8.35 -3.98 -8.55
CA ALA A 69 -7.17 -4.44 -7.84
C ALA A 69 -6.77 -3.44 -6.74
N ILE A 70 -6.25 -3.97 -5.63
CA ILE A 70 -5.73 -3.19 -4.51
C ILE A 70 -4.34 -3.71 -4.13
N GLU A 71 -3.37 -2.81 -4.11
CA GLU A 71 -2.05 -3.01 -3.51
C GLU A 71 -2.00 -2.22 -2.20
N ALA A 72 -1.80 -2.92 -1.09
CA ALA A 72 -1.66 -2.32 0.23
C ALA A 72 -0.57 -3.02 1.02
N CYS A 73 -0.12 -2.42 2.10
CA CYS A 73 0.80 -3.08 3.03
C CYS A 73 0.49 -2.69 4.46
N VAL A 74 0.83 -3.57 5.39
CA VAL A 74 0.60 -3.35 6.81
C VAL A 74 1.90 -3.44 7.57
N TYR A 75 2.18 -2.40 8.34
CA TYR A 75 3.31 -2.33 9.26
C TYR A 75 2.81 -2.60 10.67
N ASN A 76 3.40 -3.57 11.37
CA ASN A 76 3.20 -3.80 12.79
C ASN A 76 4.39 -3.25 13.58
N ILE A 77 4.12 -2.40 14.58
CA ILE A 77 5.12 -1.77 15.45
C ILE A 77 4.78 -2.13 16.91
N PRO A 78 5.28 -3.27 17.42
CA PRO A 78 4.91 -3.75 18.74
C PRO A 78 5.28 -2.80 19.88
N THR A 79 6.38 -2.05 19.74
CA THR A 79 6.90 -1.14 20.79
C THR A 79 5.89 -0.09 21.22
N THR A 80 5.02 0.37 20.30
CA THR A 80 4.00 1.38 20.53
C THR A 80 2.58 0.82 20.45
N SER A 81 2.42 -0.51 20.31
CA SER A 81 1.13 -1.15 20.02
C SER A 81 0.41 -0.51 18.81
N CYS A 82 1.19 -0.08 17.81
CA CYS A 82 0.69 0.58 16.62
C CYS A 82 0.77 -0.34 15.40
N ALA A 83 -0.23 -0.25 14.54
CA ALA A 83 -0.20 -0.78 13.19
C ALA A 83 -0.44 0.36 12.18
N ILE A 84 0.18 0.27 11.00
CA ILE A 84 -0.08 1.18 9.88
C ILE A 84 -0.58 0.38 8.69
N LEU A 85 -1.80 0.62 8.23
CA LEU A 85 -2.29 0.17 6.92
C LEU A 85 -2.01 1.28 5.90
N TYR A 86 -1.12 1.03 4.96
CA TYR A 86 -0.87 1.93 3.84
C TYR A 86 -1.53 1.36 2.58
N VAL A 87 -2.49 2.08 2.00
CA VAL A 87 -3.06 1.70 0.70
C VAL A 87 -2.21 2.38 -0.37
N SER A 88 -1.43 1.58 -1.09
CA SER A 88 -0.47 2.06 -2.09
C SER A 88 -1.15 2.36 -3.42
N LYS A 89 -1.92 1.40 -3.95
CA LYS A 89 -2.59 1.55 -5.25
C LYS A 89 -3.97 0.93 -5.21
N VAL A 90 -4.92 1.61 -5.86
CA VAL A 90 -6.25 1.08 -6.18
C VAL A 90 -6.51 1.38 -7.64
N ASP A 91 -6.87 0.36 -8.41
CA ASP A 91 -7.17 0.53 -9.83
C ASP A 91 -8.39 -0.30 -10.24
N SER A 92 -8.98 0.08 -11.37
CA SER A 92 -10.05 -0.66 -12.03
C SER A 92 -9.81 -0.70 -13.53
N THR A 93 -10.34 -1.72 -14.20
CA THR A 93 -10.24 -1.83 -15.67
C THR A 93 -11.34 -1.05 -16.40
N GLY A 94 -12.40 -0.63 -15.68
CA GLY A 94 -13.59 -0.02 -16.28
C GLY A 94 -14.56 -1.03 -16.90
N GLN A 95 -14.24 -2.33 -16.85
CA GLN A 95 -15.03 -3.42 -17.47
C GLN A 95 -16.10 -4.01 -16.55
N ALA A 96 -16.25 -3.46 -15.34
CA ALA A 96 -17.20 -3.93 -14.35
C ALA A 96 -18.64 -3.51 -14.67
N THR A 97 -19.61 -4.34 -14.31
CA THR A 97 -21.03 -3.93 -14.33
C THR A 97 -21.25 -2.79 -13.34
N ALA A 98 -22.05 -1.78 -13.72
CA ALA A 98 -22.38 -0.69 -12.81
C ALA A 98 -23.40 -1.14 -11.74
N PRO A 99 -23.25 -0.73 -10.47
CA PRO A 99 -22.18 0.08 -9.91
C PRO A 99 -20.87 -0.71 -9.74
N SER A 100 -19.74 -0.02 -9.89
CA SER A 100 -18.40 -0.61 -9.71
C SER A 100 -18.26 -1.28 -8.35
N PRO A 101 -17.61 -2.47 -8.27
CA PRO A 101 -17.36 -3.15 -7.01
C PRO A 101 -16.21 -2.53 -6.20
N THR A 102 -15.36 -1.69 -6.82
CA THR A 102 -14.17 -1.10 -6.20
C THR A 102 -14.47 -0.39 -4.87
N PRO A 103 -15.52 0.47 -4.73
CA PRO A 103 -15.83 1.12 -3.46
C PRO A 103 -16.20 0.13 -2.36
N ALA A 104 -16.97 -0.92 -2.69
CA ALA A 104 -17.35 -1.95 -1.72
C ALA A 104 -16.12 -2.74 -1.25
N LEU A 105 -15.24 -3.11 -2.18
CA LEU A 105 -13.99 -3.81 -1.88
C LEU A 105 -13.05 -2.98 -0.99
N VAL A 106 -12.87 -1.69 -1.30
CA VAL A 106 -12.04 -0.79 -0.49
C VAL A 106 -12.63 -0.59 0.90
N ARG A 107 -13.95 -0.37 1.02
CA ARG A 107 -14.60 -0.23 2.34
C ARG A 107 -14.44 -1.49 3.18
N ALA A 108 -14.63 -2.66 2.59
CA ALA A 108 -14.47 -3.94 3.28
C ALA A 108 -13.04 -4.15 3.79
N LEU A 109 -12.02 -3.83 2.97
CA LEU A 109 -10.62 -3.87 3.39
C LEU A 109 -10.36 -2.93 4.58
N LEU A 110 -10.78 -1.67 4.45
CA LEU A 110 -10.57 -0.66 5.47
C LEU A 110 -11.26 -1.02 6.77
N LEU A 111 -12.51 -1.49 6.70
CA LEU A 111 -13.29 -1.89 7.87
C LEU A 111 -12.72 -3.13 8.57
N PHE A 112 -12.26 -4.13 7.81
CA PHE A 112 -11.63 -5.33 8.35
C PHE A 112 -10.37 -5.02 9.18
N TYR A 113 -9.55 -4.07 8.72
CA TYR A 113 -8.41 -3.65 9.54
C TYR A 113 -8.82 -2.68 10.65
N ALA A 114 -9.77 -1.77 10.40
CA ALA A 114 -10.20 -0.78 11.38
C ALA A 114 -10.87 -1.42 12.62
N ASP A 115 -11.66 -2.48 12.42
CA ASP A 115 -12.34 -3.19 13.50
C ASP A 115 -11.38 -4.09 14.31
N PRO A 116 -11.14 -3.80 15.61
CA PRO A 116 -10.25 -4.59 16.45
C PRO A 116 -10.64 -6.07 16.58
N ALA A 117 -11.92 -6.43 16.39
CA ALA A 117 -12.38 -7.81 16.50
C ALA A 117 -12.01 -8.65 15.27
N THR A 118 -11.82 -8.02 14.10
CA THR A 118 -11.48 -8.71 12.85
C THR A 118 -10.03 -8.53 12.42
N ARG A 119 -9.36 -7.48 12.92
CA ARG A 119 -7.96 -7.17 12.64
C ARG A 119 -7.05 -8.36 12.98
N PRO A 120 -6.23 -8.87 12.03
CA PRO A 120 -5.35 -10.03 12.26
C PRO A 120 -4.06 -9.68 13.01
N ILE A 121 -3.89 -8.43 13.43
CA ILE A 121 -2.69 -7.88 14.05
C ILE A 121 -3.04 -7.40 15.45
N SER A 122 -2.27 -7.87 16.44
CA SER A 122 -2.38 -7.41 17.82
C SER A 122 -1.76 -6.00 17.95
N ALA A 123 -2.60 -4.99 17.75
CA ALA A 123 -2.25 -3.57 17.93
C ALA A 123 -3.47 -2.80 18.42
N ASN A 124 -3.29 -1.97 19.44
CA ASN A 124 -4.37 -1.14 20.00
C ASN A 124 -4.68 0.07 19.10
N HIS A 125 -3.67 0.57 18.40
CA HIS A 125 -3.76 1.77 17.58
C HIS A 125 -3.51 1.41 16.11
N LEU A 126 -4.46 1.70 15.23
CA LEU A 126 -4.29 1.58 13.78
C LEU A 126 -4.26 2.95 13.14
N TRP A 127 -3.30 3.14 12.25
CA TRP A 127 -3.16 4.29 11.40
C TRP A 127 -3.37 3.86 9.95
N ILE A 128 -4.33 4.45 9.26
CA ILE A 128 -4.58 4.18 7.84
C ILE A 128 -4.08 5.39 7.05
N HIS A 129 -3.13 5.18 6.13
CA HIS A 129 -2.55 6.23 5.32
C HIS A 129 -2.86 6.03 3.84
N VAL A 130 -3.27 7.10 3.17
CA VAL A 130 -3.47 7.15 1.72
C VAL A 130 -2.94 8.46 1.16
N PHE A 131 -2.21 8.35 0.05
CA PHE A 131 -1.90 9.48 -0.83
C PHE A 131 -2.75 9.36 -2.10
N ALA A 132 -3.67 10.30 -2.29
CA ALA A 132 -4.57 10.36 -3.42
C ALA A 132 -3.99 11.27 -4.51
N ARG A 133 -3.68 10.68 -5.66
CA ARG A 133 -3.29 11.37 -6.89
C ARG A 133 -4.07 10.77 -8.04
N ALA A 134 -4.62 11.56 -8.97
CA ALA A 134 -5.24 10.94 -10.15
C ALA A 134 -4.17 10.50 -11.15
N GLN A 135 -4.34 9.29 -11.67
CA GLN A 135 -3.64 8.78 -12.83
C GLN A 135 -4.64 7.97 -13.67
N ASN A 136 -4.36 7.85 -14.97
CA ASN A 136 -5.24 7.11 -15.87
C ASN A 136 -5.25 5.61 -15.56
N GLN A 137 -4.15 5.09 -15.02
CA GLN A 137 -3.98 3.69 -14.61
C GLN A 137 -2.84 3.56 -13.58
N TYR A 138 -2.92 2.53 -12.74
CA TYR A 138 -1.95 2.21 -11.69
C TYR A 138 -1.50 0.74 -11.73
N LEU A 139 -2.45 -0.19 -11.77
CA LEU A 139 -2.21 -1.63 -11.67
C LEU A 139 -2.56 -2.38 -12.95
N PHE A 140 -3.42 -1.81 -13.81
CA PHE A 140 -3.84 -2.44 -15.05
C PHE A 140 -3.27 -1.71 -16.27
N PRO A 141 -2.16 -2.19 -16.87
CA PRO A 141 -1.57 -1.58 -18.04
C PRO A 141 -2.56 -1.47 -19.21
N ASN A 142 -2.52 -0.32 -19.88
CA ASN A 142 -3.35 0.07 -21.02
C ASN A 142 -4.87 0.04 -20.76
N SER A 143 -5.30 -0.10 -19.51
CA SER A 143 -6.73 -0.02 -19.16
C SER A 143 -7.34 1.36 -19.42
N SER A 144 -6.52 2.41 -19.49
CA SER A 144 -6.99 3.75 -19.88
C SER A 144 -7.45 3.86 -21.33
N GLU A 145 -7.07 2.92 -22.18
CA GLU A 145 -7.52 2.85 -23.58
C GLU A 145 -8.95 2.28 -23.69
N TYR A 146 -9.42 1.57 -22.66
CA TYR A 146 -10.76 1.01 -22.65
C TYR A 146 -11.81 2.12 -22.51
N PRO A 147 -12.74 2.29 -23.49
CA PRO A 147 -13.62 3.46 -23.56
C PRO A 147 -14.55 3.67 -22.35
N ASN A 148 -14.91 2.59 -21.64
CA ASN A 148 -15.79 2.70 -20.47
C ASN A 148 -15.03 2.97 -19.18
N LYS A 149 -13.68 2.92 -19.17
CA LYS A 149 -12.91 3.36 -18.01
C LYS A 149 -13.05 4.87 -17.87
N ARG A 150 -13.53 5.31 -16.71
CA ARG A 150 -13.71 6.73 -16.38
C ARG A 150 -12.81 7.10 -15.19
N PRO A 151 -11.52 7.41 -15.42
CA PRO A 151 -10.65 7.88 -14.35
C PRO A 151 -11.25 9.11 -13.68
N LEU A 152 -11.16 9.16 -12.35
CA LEU A 152 -11.57 10.34 -11.59
C LEU A 152 -10.54 11.44 -11.76
N SER A 153 -10.99 12.69 -11.90
CA SER A 153 -10.09 13.83 -11.75
C SER A 153 -9.61 13.95 -10.30
N ASP A 154 -8.49 14.63 -10.10
CA ASP A 154 -7.86 14.89 -8.81
C ASP A 154 -8.81 15.21 -7.65
N ILE A 155 -9.63 16.26 -7.79
CA ILE A 155 -10.64 16.65 -6.79
C ILE A 155 -11.69 15.55 -6.56
N LYS A 156 -12.14 14.89 -7.64
CA LYS A 156 -13.13 13.81 -7.53
C LYS A 156 -12.55 12.59 -6.82
N LEU A 157 -11.27 12.28 -7.02
CA LEU A 157 -10.58 11.20 -6.34
C LEU A 157 -10.40 11.51 -4.85
N CYS A 158 -9.99 12.73 -4.51
CA CYS A 158 -9.89 13.17 -3.11
C CYS A 158 -11.27 13.10 -2.42
N ALA A 159 -12.32 13.58 -3.08
CA ALA A 159 -13.69 13.50 -2.55
C ALA A 159 -14.16 12.04 -2.43
N TRP A 160 -13.77 11.18 -3.38
CA TRP A 160 -14.08 9.76 -3.34
C TRP A 160 -13.43 9.06 -2.14
N TRP A 161 -12.15 9.33 -1.84
CA TRP A 161 -11.44 8.79 -0.67
C TRP A 161 -12.04 9.31 0.64
N LYS A 162 -12.25 10.63 0.77
CA LYS A 162 -12.92 11.23 1.93
C LYS A 162 -14.25 10.52 2.21
N ARG A 163 -15.06 10.31 1.17
CA ARG A 163 -16.34 9.58 1.29
C ARG A 163 -16.15 8.13 1.74
N GLN A 164 -15.19 7.37 1.17
CA GLN A 164 -14.98 5.97 1.57
C GLN A 164 -14.66 5.87 3.07
N PHE A 165 -13.78 6.76 3.53
CA PHE A 165 -13.40 6.81 4.93
C PHE A 165 -14.52 7.27 5.86
N SER A 166 -15.29 8.29 5.48
CA SER A 166 -16.47 8.71 6.23
C SER A 166 -17.47 7.56 6.40
N THR A 167 -17.72 6.79 5.32
CA THR A 167 -18.59 5.61 5.38
C THR A 167 -18.04 4.54 6.33
N VAL A 168 -16.75 4.19 6.20
CA VAL A 168 -16.11 3.17 7.06
C VAL A 168 -16.13 3.57 8.53
N VAL A 169 -15.83 4.83 8.85
CA VAL A 169 -15.87 5.30 10.24
C VAL A 169 -17.30 5.33 10.78
N GLY A 170 -18.28 5.71 9.97
CA GLY A 170 -19.70 5.61 10.35
C GLY A 170 -20.12 4.17 10.65
N GLU A 171 -19.72 3.21 9.81
CA GLU A 171 -19.99 1.78 10.03
C GLU A 171 -19.20 1.20 11.21
N LEU A 172 -17.98 1.67 11.46
CA LEU A 172 -17.20 1.25 12.62
C LEU A 172 -17.85 1.74 13.92
N ALA A 173 -18.34 2.98 13.93
CA ALA A 173 -19.03 3.56 15.09
C ALA A 173 -20.31 2.77 15.44
N THR A 174 -21.05 2.25 14.46
CA THR A 174 -22.23 1.42 14.73
C THR A 174 -21.88 0.02 15.26
N ARG A 175 -20.72 -0.53 14.88
CA ARG A 175 -20.26 -1.86 15.33
C ARG A 175 -19.64 -1.84 16.71
N VAL A 176 -18.80 -0.84 16.98
CA VAL A 176 -17.89 -0.81 18.12
C VAL A 176 -18.28 0.25 19.15
N GLY A 177 -19.18 1.18 18.79
CA GLY A 177 -19.61 2.26 19.68
C GLY A 177 -18.43 3.10 20.17
N ASP A 178 -18.50 3.52 21.44
CA ASP A 178 -17.48 4.36 22.08
C ASP A 178 -16.19 3.59 22.49
N ILE A 179 -16.11 2.28 22.22
CA ILE A 179 -14.93 1.47 22.54
C ILE A 179 -13.72 1.90 21.68
N CYS A 180 -13.96 2.43 20.49
CA CYS A 180 -12.94 2.91 19.58
C CYS A 180 -12.99 4.43 19.43
N ARG A 181 -11.91 5.11 19.79
CA ARG A 181 -11.70 6.51 19.44
C ARG A 181 -11.21 6.59 17.99
N THR A 182 -11.83 7.47 17.21
CA THR A 182 -11.45 7.71 15.81
C THR A 182 -11.09 9.17 15.57
N LYS A 183 -10.07 9.40 14.75
CA LYS A 183 -9.69 10.74 14.25
C LYS A 183 -9.43 10.66 12.76
N LEU A 184 -9.89 11.67 12.02
CA LEU A 184 -9.77 11.74 10.57
C LEU A 184 -9.07 13.05 10.20
N TYR A 185 -7.98 12.92 9.44
CA TYR A 185 -7.17 14.03 8.98
C TYR A 185 -7.10 14.02 7.46
N TYR A 186 -7.14 15.20 6.87
CA TYR A 186 -6.85 15.37 5.45
C TYR A 186 -6.13 16.69 5.18
N ILE A 187 -5.27 16.70 4.17
CA ILE A 187 -4.63 17.91 3.66
C ILE A 187 -4.57 17.82 2.14
N LEU A 188 -4.93 18.92 1.47
CA LEU A 188 -4.74 19.09 0.03
C LEU A 188 -3.68 20.17 -0.15
N PRO A 189 -2.39 19.79 -0.32
CA PRO A 189 -1.33 20.77 -0.40
C PRO A 189 -1.61 21.82 -1.49
N GLY A 190 -1.42 23.09 -1.14
CA GLY A 190 -1.70 24.23 -2.02
C GLY A 190 -3.12 24.80 -1.92
N LEU A 191 -4.02 24.16 -1.17
CA LEU A 191 -5.35 24.71 -0.87
C LEU A 191 -5.46 25.13 0.60
N SER A 192 -6.19 26.21 0.86
CA SER A 192 -6.65 26.55 2.21
C SER A 192 -7.73 25.58 2.69
N GLU A 193 -7.97 25.54 4.01
CA GLU A 193 -9.04 24.71 4.59
C GLU A 193 -10.41 24.97 3.94
N PHE A 194 -10.75 26.25 3.74
CA PHE A 194 -12.02 26.67 3.15
C PHE A 194 -12.16 26.19 1.70
N GLU A 195 -11.12 26.38 0.88
CA GLU A 195 -11.11 25.94 -0.52
C GLU A 195 -11.18 24.42 -0.62
N ALA A 196 -10.37 23.72 0.19
CA ALA A 196 -10.37 22.27 0.27
C ALA A 196 -11.75 21.73 0.65
N HIS A 197 -12.36 22.25 1.71
CA HIS A 197 -13.70 21.85 2.14
C HIS A 197 -14.73 22.06 1.03
N HIS A 198 -14.83 23.28 0.50
CA HIS A 198 -15.80 23.61 -0.55
C HIS A 198 -15.58 22.79 -1.83
N SER A 199 -14.34 22.48 -2.20
CA SER A 199 -14.02 21.70 -3.40
C SER A 199 -14.51 20.26 -3.29
N LEU A 200 -14.38 19.65 -2.11
CA LEU A 200 -14.83 18.28 -1.88
C LEU A 200 -16.36 18.19 -1.70
N GLU A 201 -16.97 19.11 -0.96
CA GLU A 201 -18.42 19.16 -0.73
C GLU A 201 -19.22 19.33 -2.03
N ARG A 202 -18.69 20.08 -3.00
CA ARG A 202 -19.30 20.22 -4.33
C ARG A 202 -19.44 18.90 -5.09
N VAL A 203 -18.54 17.94 -4.84
CA VAL A 203 -18.56 16.63 -5.52
C VAL A 203 -19.45 15.65 -4.77
N TYR A 204 -19.26 15.55 -3.45
CA TYR A 204 -20.06 14.71 -2.58
C TYR A 204 -20.41 15.50 -1.32
N PRO A 205 -21.67 15.94 -1.17
CA PRO A 205 -22.12 16.57 0.05
C PRO A 205 -21.93 15.62 1.23
N SER A 206 -21.37 16.10 2.33
CA SER A 206 -21.25 15.34 3.56
C SER A 206 -22.64 15.04 4.11
N THR A 207 -23.01 13.76 4.12
CA THR A 207 -24.31 13.27 4.63
C THR A 207 -24.23 12.74 6.06
N GLY A 208 -23.06 12.81 6.71
CA GLY A 208 -22.79 12.20 8.01
C GLY A 208 -22.13 13.15 9.00
N SER A 209 -22.17 12.77 10.28
CA SER A 209 -21.64 13.53 11.42
C SER A 209 -20.13 13.39 11.63
N CYS A 210 -19.37 12.82 10.69
CA CYS A 210 -17.94 12.60 10.87
C CYS A 210 -17.16 13.93 10.86
N SER A 211 -16.50 14.26 11.96
CA SER A 211 -15.66 15.45 12.06
C SER A 211 -14.29 15.17 11.43
N TRP A 212 -13.99 15.85 10.32
CA TRP A 212 -12.68 15.84 9.69
C TRP A 212 -11.86 17.04 10.16
N THR A 213 -10.59 16.81 10.50
CA THR A 213 -9.63 17.88 10.77
C THR A 213 -8.79 18.15 9.52
N TYR A 214 -8.75 19.41 9.08
CA TYR A 214 -7.84 19.82 8.01
C TYR A 214 -6.43 20.00 8.59
N GLY A 215 -5.47 19.20 8.12
CA GLY A 215 -4.10 19.20 8.62
C GLY A 215 -3.51 17.80 8.77
N HIS A 216 -2.48 17.68 9.61
CA HIS A 216 -1.74 16.44 9.83
C HIS A 216 -1.94 15.87 11.24
N PRO A 217 -1.77 14.54 11.41
CA PRO A 217 -2.00 13.87 12.70
C PRO A 217 -0.83 13.96 13.68
N TYR A 218 0.26 14.64 13.35
CA TYR A 218 1.50 14.54 14.13
C TYR A 218 1.60 15.51 15.32
N SER A 219 0.66 16.45 15.45
CA SER A 219 0.63 17.44 16.55
C SER A 219 -0.43 17.14 17.62
N GLN A 220 -1.14 16.02 17.49
CA GLN A 220 -2.12 15.56 18.49
C GLN A 220 -1.49 14.57 19.46
N ASP A 221 -2.03 14.52 20.68
CA ASP A 221 -1.58 13.64 21.77
C ASP A 221 -2.64 12.62 22.22
N GLU A 222 -3.81 12.59 21.57
CA GLU A 222 -4.94 11.74 21.96
C GLU A 222 -4.74 10.26 21.59
N ILE A 223 -4.04 9.99 20.49
CA ILE A 223 -3.76 8.65 19.97
C ILE A 223 -2.24 8.51 19.82
N PRO A 224 -1.60 7.49 20.44
CA PRO A 224 -0.17 7.26 20.32
C PRO A 224 0.32 7.16 18.87
N LEU A 225 1.36 7.95 18.54
CA LEU A 225 2.00 7.92 17.24
C LEU A 225 2.83 6.63 17.04
N PRO A 226 2.99 6.16 15.79
CA PRO A 226 3.64 4.88 15.52
C PRO A 226 5.11 4.79 15.97
N CYS A 227 5.88 5.88 15.84
CA CYS A 227 7.28 5.91 16.29
C CYS A 227 7.35 6.26 17.80
N PRO A 228 8.12 5.52 18.61
CA PRO A 228 8.30 5.83 20.03
C PRO A 228 8.99 7.19 20.24
N CYS A 229 8.67 7.86 21.33
CA CYS A 229 9.39 9.07 21.77
C CYS A 229 10.66 8.64 22.55
N PRO A 230 11.87 9.11 22.21
CA PRO A 230 13.10 8.66 22.86
C PRO A 230 13.24 9.10 24.33
N SER A 231 12.64 10.22 24.73
CA SER A 231 12.97 10.93 25.99
C SER A 231 11.81 11.02 26.99
N GLY A 232 10.83 10.12 26.94
CA GLY A 232 9.76 10.09 27.96
C GLY A 232 8.78 11.27 27.93
N GLY A 233 8.71 12.03 26.84
CA GLY A 233 7.71 13.09 26.63
C GLY A 233 8.24 14.52 26.62
N ASP A 234 9.44 14.77 27.16
CA ASP A 234 9.94 16.15 27.39
C ASP A 234 10.65 16.78 26.18
N SER A 235 11.08 16.00 25.19
CA SER A 235 11.74 16.52 23.98
C SER A 235 10.77 16.53 22.79
N PRO A 236 10.65 17.64 22.04
CA PRO A 236 9.78 17.71 20.87
C PRO A 236 10.21 16.68 19.82
N ARG A 237 9.22 16.00 19.22
CA ARG A 237 9.47 15.04 18.15
C ARG A 237 9.98 15.77 16.92
N HIS A 238 11.07 15.27 16.34
CA HIS A 238 11.55 15.79 15.06
C HIS A 238 10.84 15.11 13.88
N LEU A 239 10.89 15.74 12.70
CA LEU A 239 10.20 15.31 11.49
C LEU A 239 10.37 13.81 11.17
N GLY A 240 11.60 13.31 11.28
CA GLY A 240 11.98 11.91 11.02
C GLY A 240 11.38 10.87 11.98
N GLN A 241 10.83 11.29 13.12
CA GLN A 241 10.07 10.45 14.04
C GLN A 241 8.56 10.56 13.81
N CYS A 242 8.09 11.64 13.18
CA CYS A 242 6.67 11.87 12.98
C CYS A 242 6.17 11.16 11.71
N ILE A 243 6.85 11.38 10.58
CA ILE A 243 6.32 10.99 9.27
C ILE A 243 6.87 9.63 8.83
N PRO A 244 6.00 8.62 8.61
CA PRO A 244 6.42 7.34 8.09
C PRO A 244 6.84 7.43 6.61
N SER A 245 7.83 6.62 6.24
CA SER A 245 8.34 6.47 4.88
C SER A 245 7.70 5.25 4.20
N PHE A 246 7.07 5.47 3.04
CA PHE A 246 6.43 4.45 2.21
C PHE A 246 7.06 4.44 0.81
N ASP A 247 6.98 3.30 0.13
CA ASP A 247 7.46 3.17 -1.25
C ASP A 247 6.55 3.97 -2.22
N ASP A 248 7.16 4.69 -3.18
CA ASP A 248 6.51 5.55 -4.19
C ASP A 248 5.64 6.71 -3.63
N ASP A 249 5.91 7.12 -2.39
CA ASP A 249 5.16 8.18 -1.72
C ASP A 249 5.92 9.53 -1.76
N PRO A 250 5.26 10.64 -2.11
CA PRO A 250 5.93 11.93 -2.21
C PRO A 250 6.38 12.50 -0.86
N LYS A 251 5.72 12.14 0.27
CA LYS A 251 6.20 12.54 1.61
C LYS A 251 7.59 11.97 1.85
N SER A 252 7.76 10.70 1.50
CA SER A 252 8.99 9.94 1.71
C SER A 252 10.12 10.48 0.86
N ARG A 253 9.84 10.73 -0.42
CA ARG A 253 10.79 11.39 -1.33
C ARG A 253 11.17 12.78 -0.83
N PHE A 254 10.23 13.56 -0.30
CA PHE A 254 10.54 14.90 0.19
C PHE A 254 11.37 14.89 1.48
N ILE A 255 11.11 13.97 2.42
CA ILE A 255 11.95 13.83 3.62
C ILE A 255 13.36 13.40 3.24
N ASP A 256 13.51 12.48 2.29
CA ASP A 256 14.82 12.09 1.78
C ASP A 256 15.56 13.31 1.21
N GLU A 257 14.88 14.15 0.40
CA GLU A 257 15.48 15.37 -0.11
C GLU A 257 15.90 16.36 0.99
N ILE A 258 15.08 16.57 2.01
CA ILE A 258 15.46 17.40 3.17
C ILE A 258 16.71 16.81 3.85
N ALA A 259 16.76 15.50 4.03
CA ALA A 259 17.88 14.83 4.69
C ALA A 259 19.20 14.95 3.91
N TYR A 260 19.13 14.99 2.57
CA TYR A 260 20.30 15.01 1.69
C TYR A 260 20.63 16.37 1.08
N THR A 261 19.81 17.41 1.33
CA THR A 261 20.11 18.78 0.92
C THR A 261 20.91 19.48 2.01
N THR A 262 22.18 19.77 1.75
CA THR A 262 23.06 20.52 2.66
C THR A 262 23.16 21.98 2.24
N ASP A 263 23.20 22.91 3.21
CA ASP A 263 23.36 24.37 2.99
C ASP A 263 24.65 24.75 2.23
N ALA A 264 25.61 23.82 2.11
CA ALA A 264 26.82 23.97 1.30
C ALA A 264 26.89 22.83 0.26
N ASP A 265 26.86 23.19 -1.02
CA ASP A 265 27.13 22.36 -2.20
C ASP A 265 26.19 21.20 -2.54
N GLY A 266 25.05 21.56 -3.17
CA GLY A 266 24.40 20.75 -4.20
C GLY A 266 23.59 19.53 -3.75
N VAL A 267 22.60 19.18 -4.57
CA VAL A 267 21.74 17.99 -4.38
C VAL A 267 22.59 16.72 -4.44
N ARG A 268 22.79 16.05 -3.30
CA ARG A 268 23.42 14.71 -3.27
C ARG A 268 22.33 13.67 -3.52
N SER A 269 22.44 12.91 -4.61
CA SER A 269 21.48 11.84 -4.90
C SER A 269 21.46 10.79 -3.78
N PRO A 270 20.28 10.32 -3.33
CA PRO A 270 20.16 9.16 -2.47
C PRO A 270 20.86 7.95 -3.09
N GLU A 271 21.46 7.08 -2.28
CA GLU A 271 22.01 5.82 -2.79
C GLU A 271 20.87 5.01 -3.44
N ARG A 272 21.00 4.70 -4.75
CA ARG A 272 20.03 3.87 -5.47
C ARG A 272 19.85 2.55 -4.73
N LYS A 273 18.60 2.26 -4.34
CA LYS A 273 18.13 0.98 -3.79
C LYS A 273 18.25 -0.11 -4.88
N ARG A 274 19.46 -0.59 -5.16
CA ARG A 274 19.66 -1.71 -6.09
C ARG A 274 19.20 -3.01 -5.44
N ALA A 275 18.31 -3.74 -6.12
CA ALA A 275 18.18 -5.17 -5.91
C ALA A 275 19.55 -5.81 -6.23
N ARG A 276 20.10 -6.59 -5.29
CA ARG A 276 21.39 -7.26 -5.48
C ARG A 276 21.16 -8.41 -6.47
N ALA A 277 21.61 -8.22 -7.71
CA ALA A 277 21.91 -9.33 -8.60
C ALA A 277 23.16 -10.02 -8.06
N ASP A 278 23.06 -11.34 -7.90
CA ASP A 278 24.16 -12.19 -7.47
C ASP A 278 25.17 -12.26 -8.62
N THR A 279 26.37 -11.72 -8.41
CA THR A 279 27.48 -11.92 -9.34
C THR A 279 28.72 -12.13 -8.52
N LEU A 280 29.06 -13.41 -8.37
CA LEU A 280 30.35 -13.90 -7.92
C LEU A 280 31.45 -13.29 -8.79
N LYS A 281 32.27 -12.41 -8.20
CA LYS A 281 33.65 -12.21 -8.62
C LYS A 281 34.53 -12.25 -7.39
N THR A 282 35.29 -13.33 -7.32
CA THR A 282 36.50 -13.54 -6.53
C THR A 282 37.53 -12.47 -6.90
N HIS A 283 37.90 -11.63 -5.95
CA HIS A 283 39.20 -10.98 -5.89
C HIS A 283 39.56 -10.86 -4.41
N GLU A 284 40.53 -11.67 -3.99
CA GLU A 284 41.25 -11.50 -2.73
C GLU A 284 42.11 -10.25 -2.86
N GLU A 285 41.71 -9.17 -2.19
CA GLU A 285 42.60 -8.05 -1.86
C GLU A 285 42.40 -7.71 -0.38
N ASP A 286 43.48 -7.83 0.38
CA ASP A 286 43.56 -7.49 1.80
C ASP A 286 43.23 -5.99 2.02
N ILE A 287 41.98 -5.71 2.39
CA ILE A 287 41.57 -4.37 2.82
C ILE A 287 42.19 -4.10 4.20
N SER A 288 43.19 -3.21 4.22
CA SER A 288 43.78 -2.70 5.46
C SER A 288 42.71 -2.10 6.39
N SER A 289 42.84 -2.35 7.69
CA SER A 289 41.85 -1.95 8.71
C SER A 289 41.64 -0.43 8.84
N ALA A 290 42.54 0.39 8.31
CA ALA A 290 42.47 1.85 8.33
C ALA A 290 41.42 2.41 7.36
N ASP A 291 41.31 1.83 6.16
CA ASP A 291 40.37 2.29 5.13
C ASP A 291 38.90 1.94 5.47
N ALA A 292 38.70 0.88 6.27
CA ALA A 292 37.40 0.53 6.84
C ALA A 292 36.97 1.45 7.99
N SER A 293 37.92 1.95 8.80
CA SER A 293 37.62 2.93 9.86
C SER A 293 37.29 4.30 9.30
N GLU A 294 38.01 4.78 8.28
CA GLU A 294 37.73 6.08 7.66
C GLU A 294 36.39 6.10 6.92
N LYS A 295 36.04 5.02 6.18
CA LYS A 295 34.72 4.87 5.57
C LYS A 295 33.58 4.82 6.60
N LYS A 296 33.83 4.21 7.77
CA LYS A 296 32.84 4.11 8.86
C LYS A 296 32.67 5.44 9.59
N GLU A 297 33.75 6.19 9.80
CA GLU A 297 33.72 7.52 10.41
C GLU A 297 33.08 8.54 9.45
N GLY A 298 33.40 8.49 8.16
CA GLY A 298 32.74 9.29 7.13
C GLY A 298 31.24 8.99 7.00
N ARG A 299 30.84 7.71 7.11
CA ARG A 299 29.43 7.31 7.13
C ARG A 299 28.71 7.79 8.39
N SER A 300 29.34 7.70 9.57
CA SER A 300 28.77 8.20 10.83
C SER A 300 28.58 9.72 10.79
N LYS A 301 29.58 10.47 10.30
CA LYS A 301 29.49 11.93 10.14
C LYS A 301 28.39 12.31 9.14
N LYS A 302 28.23 11.54 8.05
CA LYS A 302 27.16 11.73 7.06
C LYS A 302 25.78 11.42 7.64
N GLU A 303 25.63 10.32 8.37
CA GLU A 303 24.38 9.96 9.07
C GLU A 303 24.01 11.03 10.11
N ASP A 304 24.97 11.52 10.91
CA ASP A 304 24.75 12.61 11.85
C ASP A 304 24.35 13.91 11.15
N GLN A 305 24.94 14.24 9.99
CA GLN A 305 24.55 15.41 9.22
C GLN A 305 23.12 15.28 8.65
N THR A 306 22.77 14.13 8.08
CA THR A 306 21.40 13.90 7.56
C THR A 306 20.34 14.02 8.67
N LEU A 307 20.64 13.49 9.87
CA LEU A 307 19.78 13.63 11.04
C LEU A 307 19.67 15.08 11.53
N LYS A 308 20.73 15.88 11.40
CA LYS A 308 20.70 17.31 11.75
C LYS A 308 19.78 18.08 10.81
N GLU A 309 19.87 17.87 9.49
CA GLU A 309 19.01 18.59 8.53
C GLU A 309 17.52 18.28 8.73
N VAL A 310 17.17 17.00 8.91
CA VAL A 310 15.78 16.59 9.20
C VAL A 310 15.26 17.15 10.53
N LYS A 311 16.14 17.43 11.50
CA LYS A 311 15.77 18.04 12.78
C LYS A 311 15.57 19.56 12.71
N LYS A 312 16.10 20.25 11.69
CA LYS A 312 15.93 21.70 11.53
C LYS A 312 14.51 22.07 11.07
N VAL A 313 13.87 21.20 10.29
CA VAL A 313 12.56 21.45 9.68
C VAL A 313 11.45 21.00 10.62
N SER A 314 10.52 21.90 10.95
CA SER A 314 9.33 21.55 11.74
C SER A 314 8.32 20.76 10.91
N VAL A 315 7.33 20.14 11.56
CA VAL A 315 6.29 19.39 10.83
C VAL A 315 5.40 20.35 10.04
N GLU A 316 5.11 21.51 10.61
CA GLU A 316 4.31 22.56 9.99
C GLU A 316 5.01 23.10 8.73
N GLU A 317 6.30 23.43 8.85
CA GLU A 317 7.12 23.88 7.72
C GLU A 317 7.23 22.80 6.64
N PHE A 318 7.35 21.53 7.03
CA PHE A 318 7.33 20.41 6.08
C PHE A 318 6.05 20.43 5.23
N TRP A 319 4.88 20.59 5.84
CA TRP A 319 3.61 20.59 5.10
C TRP A 319 3.38 21.85 4.27
N GLU A 320 3.90 23.00 4.71
CA GLU A 320 3.95 24.21 3.88
C GLU A 320 4.81 23.97 2.63
N ARG A 321 6.03 23.47 2.82
CA ARG A 321 6.96 23.17 1.71
C ARG A 321 6.44 22.04 0.80
N MET A 322 5.63 21.13 1.34
CA MET A 322 5.00 20.04 0.58
C MET A 322 4.09 20.56 -0.55
N SER A 323 3.51 21.74 -0.38
CA SER A 323 2.65 22.36 -1.41
C SER A 323 3.38 22.78 -2.68
N PHE A 324 4.70 22.99 -2.61
CA PHE A 324 5.52 23.43 -3.76
C PHE A 324 6.17 22.27 -4.52
N ARG A 325 5.84 21.02 -4.16
CA ARG A 325 6.43 19.82 -4.75
C ARG A 325 5.82 19.52 -6.11
N GLN A 326 6.57 18.88 -7.00
CA GLN A 326 6.13 18.58 -8.37
C GLN A 326 4.81 17.78 -8.43
N GLU A 327 4.53 16.98 -7.42
CA GLU A 327 3.30 16.21 -7.26
C GLU A 327 2.09 17.03 -6.80
N CYS A 328 2.33 18.27 -6.35
CA CYS A 328 1.34 19.17 -5.76
C CYS A 328 1.25 20.53 -6.48
N ILE A 329 2.04 20.75 -7.54
CA ILE A 329 2.03 21.99 -8.33
C ILE A 329 1.46 21.77 -9.75
N ALA A 330 1.36 22.86 -10.52
CA ALA A 330 0.94 22.86 -11.92
C ALA A 330 -0.51 22.41 -12.18
N GLY A 331 -1.42 22.75 -11.27
CA GLY A 331 -2.86 22.47 -11.41
C GLY A 331 -3.26 21.05 -11.01
N ALA A 332 -2.31 20.21 -10.61
CA ALA A 332 -2.61 18.94 -9.96
C ALA A 332 -3.10 19.18 -8.53
N VAL A 333 -4.16 18.48 -8.12
CA VAL A 333 -4.65 18.51 -6.74
C VAL A 333 -4.54 17.12 -6.13
N THR A 334 -3.58 16.97 -5.23
CA THR A 334 -3.38 15.71 -4.51
C THR A 334 -3.83 15.82 -3.06
N GLY A 335 -4.11 14.69 -2.43
CA GLY A 335 -4.64 14.66 -1.06
C GLY A 335 -3.93 13.64 -0.20
N PHE A 336 -3.55 14.02 1.01
CA PHE A 336 -3.12 13.06 2.03
C PHE A 336 -4.27 12.84 3.00
N PHE A 337 -4.59 11.57 3.24
CA PHE A 337 -5.62 11.16 4.17
C PHE A 337 -5.00 10.27 5.24
N VAL A 338 -5.29 10.57 6.50
CA VAL A 338 -4.89 9.73 7.63
C VAL A 338 -6.06 9.49 8.56
N ILE A 339 -6.32 8.23 8.90
CA ILE A 339 -7.30 7.86 9.92
C ILE A 339 -6.61 7.12 11.03
N ALA A 340 -6.89 7.54 12.25
CA ALA A 340 -6.42 6.90 13.46
C ALA A 340 -7.59 6.24 14.15
N VAL A 341 -7.46 4.95 14.46
CA VAL A 341 -8.43 4.16 15.24
C VAL A 341 -7.71 3.62 16.46
N SER A 342 -8.16 4.00 17.65
CA SER A 342 -7.60 3.56 18.91
C SER A 342 -8.65 2.82 19.72
N SER A 343 -8.40 1.54 20.02
CA SER A 343 -9.27 0.76 20.90
C SER A 343 -8.80 0.88 22.34
N THR A 344 -9.71 1.25 23.25
CA THR A 344 -9.44 1.33 24.70
C THR A 344 -9.67 0.00 25.42
N ALA A 345 -10.38 -0.94 24.79
CA ALA A 345 -10.68 -2.25 25.32
C ALA A 345 -9.82 -3.32 24.64
N ARG A 346 -9.06 -4.06 25.45
CA ARG A 346 -8.50 -5.35 25.05
C ARG A 346 -9.71 -6.30 24.93
N PRO A 347 -10.06 -6.85 23.75
CA PRO A 347 -11.16 -7.80 23.70
C PRO A 347 -10.81 -8.99 24.60
N ALA A 348 -11.63 -9.18 25.63
CA ALA A 348 -11.59 -10.35 26.49
C ALA A 348 -12.17 -11.53 25.72
N SER A 349 -11.38 -12.14 24.84
CA SER A 349 -11.64 -13.48 24.31
C SER A 349 -10.32 -14.23 24.16
N THR A 350 -10.09 -15.09 25.14
CA THR A 350 -9.45 -16.42 25.03
C THR A 350 -8.44 -16.58 23.89
N LEU A 351 -7.22 -16.11 24.10
CA LEU A 351 -5.96 -16.78 23.79
C LEU A 351 -4.86 -15.96 24.47
N THR A 352 -4.08 -16.62 25.32
CA THR A 352 -2.84 -16.14 25.93
C THR A 352 -1.93 -15.51 24.85
N THR A 353 -2.06 -14.20 24.65
CA THR A 353 -1.45 -13.47 23.52
C THR A 353 0.05 -13.22 23.69
N SER A 354 0.70 -13.98 24.57
CA SER A 354 2.12 -13.92 24.88
C SER A 354 2.97 -14.86 24.01
N GLU A 355 2.37 -15.80 23.27
CA GLU A 355 3.11 -16.97 22.75
C GLU A 355 3.43 -16.97 21.25
N VAL A 356 2.68 -16.25 20.40
CA VAL A 356 2.94 -16.26 18.95
C VAL A 356 3.75 -15.03 18.54
N SER A 357 4.99 -15.28 18.10
CA SER A 357 5.87 -14.22 17.59
C SER A 357 5.20 -13.44 16.46
N PRO A 358 5.32 -12.09 16.42
CA PRO A 358 4.79 -11.27 15.32
C PRO A 358 5.42 -11.57 13.95
N LEU A 359 6.47 -12.41 13.93
CA LEU A 359 7.12 -12.90 12.71
C LEU A 359 6.62 -14.28 12.26
N ALA A 360 5.83 -14.97 13.08
CA ALA A 360 5.33 -16.30 12.77
C ALA A 360 4.33 -16.22 11.61
N PRO A 361 4.53 -16.97 10.51
CA PRO A 361 3.55 -17.07 9.45
C PRO A 361 2.21 -17.62 9.97
N GLN A 362 1.11 -17.03 9.54
CA GLN A 362 -0.25 -17.50 9.82
C GLN A 362 -0.78 -18.31 8.63
N ALA A 363 -1.82 -19.11 8.88
CA ALA A 363 -2.52 -19.85 7.84
C ALA A 363 -3.02 -18.90 6.73
N GLY A 364 -2.83 -19.30 5.47
CA GLY A 364 -3.20 -18.48 4.31
C GLY A 364 -2.17 -17.44 3.89
N GLN A 365 -1.11 -17.22 4.66
CA GLN A 365 -0.04 -16.30 4.24
C GLN A 365 0.92 -16.96 3.25
N VAL A 366 1.41 -16.16 2.31
CA VAL A 366 2.33 -16.60 1.25
C VAL A 366 3.70 -15.92 1.37
N SER A 367 4.68 -16.34 0.58
CA SER A 367 5.99 -15.68 0.56
C SER A 367 5.87 -14.28 -0.08
N SER A 368 6.66 -13.31 0.40
CA SER A 368 6.69 -11.97 -0.22
C SER A 368 7.14 -12.01 -1.69
N GLN A 369 7.90 -13.04 -2.08
CA GLN A 369 8.32 -13.26 -3.46
C GLN A 369 7.13 -13.63 -4.35
N MET A 370 6.17 -14.42 -3.85
CA MET A 370 4.95 -14.76 -4.59
C MET A 370 4.15 -13.50 -4.93
N ASN A 371 3.88 -12.63 -3.94
CA ASN A 371 3.17 -11.36 -4.17
C ASN A 371 3.89 -10.51 -5.23
N LYS A 372 5.22 -10.38 -5.12
CA LYS A 372 6.02 -9.62 -6.08
C LYS A 372 5.95 -10.23 -7.48
N ARG A 373 6.05 -11.55 -7.62
CA ARG A 373 5.94 -12.22 -8.93
C ARG A 373 4.60 -11.96 -9.58
N VAL A 374 3.50 -12.11 -8.83
CA VAL A 374 2.13 -11.87 -9.36
C VAL A 374 1.96 -10.40 -9.73
N LEU A 375 2.38 -9.47 -8.87
CA LEU A 375 2.30 -8.03 -9.14
C LEU A 375 3.16 -7.62 -10.35
N THR A 376 4.39 -8.11 -10.45
CA THR A 376 5.25 -7.85 -11.61
C THR A 376 4.63 -8.43 -12.88
N SER A 377 4.10 -9.66 -12.85
CA SER A 377 3.40 -10.25 -14.00
C SER A 377 2.23 -9.36 -14.45
N LEU A 378 1.40 -8.91 -13.51
CA LEU A 378 0.27 -8.02 -13.80
C LEU A 378 0.73 -6.70 -14.45
N LEU A 379 1.82 -6.11 -13.97
CA LEU A 379 2.29 -4.79 -14.42
C LEU A 379 3.09 -4.83 -15.73
N THR A 380 3.79 -5.93 -16.03
CA THR A 380 4.74 -5.97 -17.16
C THR A 380 4.40 -6.98 -18.24
N ALA A 381 3.60 -8.02 -17.95
CA ALA A 381 3.33 -9.11 -18.88
C ALA A 381 1.90 -9.10 -19.45
N HIS A 382 1.00 -8.30 -18.87
CA HIS A 382 -0.42 -8.31 -19.20
C HIS A 382 -0.97 -6.92 -19.45
N GLU A 383 -1.97 -6.84 -20.34
CA GLU A 383 -2.62 -5.60 -20.75
C GLU A 383 -4.14 -5.73 -20.70
N PHE A 384 -4.82 -4.59 -20.54
CA PHE A 384 -6.27 -4.51 -20.38
C PHE A 384 -6.98 -3.46 -21.28
N PRO A 385 -6.60 -3.25 -22.56
CA PRO A 385 -7.21 -2.22 -23.42
C PRO A 385 -8.58 -2.62 -23.98
N SER A 386 -8.88 -3.92 -24.06
CA SER A 386 -10.13 -4.49 -24.58
C SER A 386 -10.62 -5.66 -23.74
N VAL A 387 -11.88 -6.06 -23.93
CA VAL A 387 -12.50 -7.17 -23.20
C VAL A 387 -11.79 -8.50 -23.50
N GLU A 388 -11.51 -8.79 -24.77
CA GLU A 388 -10.84 -10.03 -25.18
C GLU A 388 -9.44 -10.19 -24.55
N LYS A 389 -8.63 -9.13 -24.62
CA LYS A 389 -7.30 -9.11 -23.98
C LYS A 389 -7.42 -9.22 -22.46
N ALA A 390 -8.40 -8.55 -21.86
CA ALA A 390 -8.61 -8.62 -20.41
C ALA A 390 -9.06 -10.00 -19.94
N VAL A 391 -9.93 -10.69 -20.67
CA VAL A 391 -10.31 -12.10 -20.40
C VAL A 391 -9.06 -12.98 -20.43
N TRP A 392 -8.24 -12.86 -21.48
CA TRP A 392 -7.02 -13.64 -21.61
C TRP A 392 -6.02 -13.36 -20.48
N SER A 393 -5.74 -12.08 -20.21
CA SER A 393 -4.86 -11.65 -19.12
C SER A 393 -5.36 -12.12 -17.75
N THR A 394 -6.67 -12.06 -17.51
CA THR A 394 -7.30 -12.53 -16.26
C THR A 394 -7.05 -14.02 -16.10
N LYS A 395 -7.40 -14.83 -17.12
CA LYS A 395 -7.21 -16.28 -17.10
C LYS A 395 -5.75 -16.67 -16.82
N VAL A 396 -4.79 -16.07 -17.53
CA VAL A 396 -3.37 -16.42 -17.38
C VAL A 396 -2.85 -16.09 -15.98
N ILE A 397 -3.25 -14.96 -15.40
CA ILE A 397 -2.84 -14.58 -14.05
C ILE A 397 -3.50 -15.50 -13.00
N GLU A 398 -4.80 -15.79 -13.13
CA GLU A 398 -5.50 -16.70 -12.21
C GLU A 398 -4.89 -18.11 -12.23
N ASP A 399 -4.58 -18.63 -13.42
CA ASP A 399 -3.88 -19.91 -13.62
C ASP A 399 -2.46 -19.85 -13.06
N THR A 400 -1.75 -18.72 -13.19
CA THR A 400 -0.42 -18.52 -12.61
C THR A 400 -0.47 -18.55 -11.08
N ILE A 401 -1.44 -17.87 -10.46
CA ILE A 401 -1.60 -17.88 -8.99
C ILE A 401 -1.88 -19.31 -8.51
N ARG A 402 -2.76 -20.03 -9.21
CA ARG A 402 -3.07 -21.44 -8.89
C ARG A 402 -1.83 -22.33 -9.06
N GLY A 403 -1.11 -22.20 -10.17
CA GLY A 403 0.11 -22.98 -10.45
C GLY A 403 1.24 -22.72 -9.44
N LEU A 404 1.37 -21.48 -8.96
CA LEU A 404 2.30 -21.13 -7.87
C LEU A 404 1.93 -21.82 -6.54
N CYS A 405 0.66 -22.19 -6.35
CA CYS A 405 0.19 -22.94 -5.18
C CYS A 405 0.22 -24.46 -5.39
N ASP A 406 0.28 -24.94 -6.63
CA ASP A 406 0.34 -26.37 -6.97
C ASP A 406 1.76 -26.95 -6.85
N GLY A 407 2.76 -26.11 -6.57
CA GLY A 407 4.15 -26.54 -6.54
C GLY A 407 4.69 -26.96 -7.92
N LEU A 408 3.96 -26.65 -9.00
CA LEU A 408 4.48 -26.73 -10.35
C LEU A 408 5.69 -25.80 -10.42
N LYS A 409 6.88 -26.42 -10.46
CA LYS A 409 8.14 -25.73 -10.74
C LYS A 409 7.90 -24.95 -12.02
N SER A 410 7.78 -23.63 -11.92
CA SER A 410 7.80 -22.75 -13.08
C SER A 410 9.02 -23.17 -13.90
N ASN A 411 8.79 -23.75 -15.09
CA ASN A 411 9.86 -24.05 -16.01
C ASN A 411 10.69 -22.77 -16.17
N PRO A 412 12.02 -22.81 -15.96
CA PRO A 412 12.84 -21.71 -16.39
C PRO A 412 12.59 -21.52 -17.90
N LEU A 413 12.49 -20.26 -18.30
CA LEU A 413 12.39 -19.80 -19.70
C LEU A 413 13.33 -20.59 -20.64
N PRO A 414 13.00 -20.67 -21.95
CA PRO A 414 13.70 -21.54 -22.89
C PRO A 414 15.21 -21.29 -22.90
N LEU A 415 15.93 -22.40 -22.73
CA LEU A 415 17.37 -22.53 -22.79
C LEU A 415 17.95 -21.76 -23.98
N VAL A 416 18.88 -20.84 -23.66
CA VAL A 416 19.91 -20.43 -24.61
C VAL A 416 20.64 -21.69 -25.05
N ILE A 417 20.68 -21.89 -26.36
CA ILE A 417 21.33 -22.98 -27.07
C ILE A 417 22.73 -23.20 -26.48
N ALA A 418 22.93 -24.36 -25.86
CA ALA A 418 24.24 -24.80 -25.42
C ALA A 418 25.12 -25.05 -26.66
N ASP A 419 26.15 -24.23 -26.79
CA ASP A 419 27.16 -24.40 -27.83
C ASP A 419 27.97 -25.68 -27.56
N ARG A 420 28.00 -26.55 -28.56
CA ARG A 420 28.73 -27.82 -28.54
C ARG A 420 30.21 -27.54 -28.82
N SER A 421 31.00 -27.34 -27.78
CA SER A 421 32.45 -27.50 -27.90
C SER A 421 32.99 -28.38 -26.78
N GLY A 422 33.42 -29.59 -27.16
CA GLY A 422 33.95 -30.62 -26.27
C GLY A 422 35.32 -30.25 -25.72
N ARG A 423 35.37 -29.78 -24.47
CA ARG A 423 36.60 -29.77 -23.66
C ARG A 423 36.34 -30.47 -22.33
N GLN A 424 36.85 -31.69 -22.21
CA GLN A 424 37.00 -32.41 -20.96
C GLN A 424 38.11 -31.76 -20.11
N THR A 425 37.82 -31.55 -18.83
CA THR A 425 38.82 -31.19 -17.81
C THR A 425 39.11 -32.43 -16.97
N PRO A 426 40.37 -32.77 -16.64
CA PRO A 426 40.70 -34.03 -15.99
C PRO A 426 40.41 -33.98 -14.48
N GLU A 427 40.00 -35.12 -13.96
CA GLU A 427 39.70 -35.41 -12.56
C GLU A 427 41.01 -35.45 -11.72
N PRO A 428 41.08 -34.78 -10.54
CA PRO A 428 42.22 -34.96 -9.65
C PRO A 428 41.95 -36.02 -8.57
N GLU A 429 42.92 -36.93 -8.42
CA GLU A 429 43.02 -37.97 -7.40
C GLU A 429 43.10 -37.42 -5.95
N PRO A 430 42.77 -38.24 -4.92
CA PRO A 430 42.55 -37.76 -3.56
C PRO A 430 43.85 -37.67 -2.75
N ILE A 431 44.25 -36.47 -2.35
CA ILE A 431 45.30 -36.26 -1.35
C ILE A 431 44.67 -36.29 0.05
N ARG A 432 45.10 -37.26 0.88
CA ARG A 432 44.83 -37.29 2.33
C ARG A 432 45.56 -36.13 3.01
N SER A 433 44.83 -35.23 3.66
CA SER A 433 45.38 -34.21 4.57
C SER A 433 44.57 -34.17 5.85
N THR A 434 45.24 -34.48 6.96
CA THR A 434 44.76 -34.41 8.33
C THR A 434 44.87 -32.97 8.84
N LEU A 435 43.77 -32.21 8.92
CA LEU A 435 43.73 -30.91 9.60
C LEU A 435 42.42 -30.74 10.38
N ALA A 436 42.55 -30.21 11.60
CA ALA A 436 41.46 -30.00 12.57
C ALA A 436 40.34 -29.08 12.04
N PRO A 437 39.09 -29.24 12.50
CA PRO A 437 37.95 -28.44 12.03
C PRO A 437 38.16 -26.94 12.28
N PRO A 438 37.73 -26.05 11.36
CA PRO A 438 37.94 -24.62 11.49
C PRO A 438 37.14 -24.06 12.67
N GLN A 439 37.83 -23.45 13.63
CA GLN A 439 37.19 -22.63 14.67
C GLN A 439 36.88 -21.25 14.10
N THR A 440 35.64 -20.80 14.29
CA THR A 440 35.22 -19.43 13.94
C THR A 440 35.89 -18.41 14.86
N PRO A 441 36.52 -17.35 14.33
CA PRO A 441 37.11 -16.31 15.17
C PRO A 441 36.00 -15.54 15.93
N PRO A 442 36.29 -15.06 17.16
CA PRO A 442 35.31 -14.33 17.95
C PRO A 442 34.92 -12.99 17.28
N PRO A 443 33.67 -12.51 17.42
CA PRO A 443 33.18 -11.34 16.70
C PRO A 443 33.92 -10.06 17.12
N ARG A 444 34.35 -9.24 16.15
CA ARG A 444 34.92 -7.92 16.41
C ARG A 444 33.89 -6.99 17.06
N LEU A 445 34.17 -6.55 18.29
CA LEU A 445 33.42 -5.51 19.00
C LEU A 445 33.83 -4.13 18.49
N VAL A 446 32.88 -3.20 18.38
CA VAL A 446 33.14 -1.78 18.09
C VAL A 446 32.52 -0.98 19.23
N ASN A 447 33.32 -0.23 19.97
CA ASN A 447 32.91 0.48 21.21
C ASN A 447 32.24 -0.43 22.26
N GLY A 448 32.78 -1.64 22.46
CA GLY A 448 32.25 -2.59 23.46
C GLY A 448 30.84 -3.14 23.16
N LYS A 449 30.28 -2.84 21.98
CA LYS A 449 28.97 -3.34 21.54
C LYS A 449 29.09 -4.01 20.17
N ARG A 450 28.28 -5.05 19.95
CA ARG A 450 28.18 -5.70 18.63
C ARG A 450 27.59 -4.67 17.66
N PRO A 451 28.21 -4.41 16.49
CA PRO A 451 27.57 -3.60 15.46
C PRO A 451 26.28 -4.33 15.04
N ILE A 452 25.13 -3.71 15.32
CA ILE A 452 23.83 -4.26 14.93
C ILE A 452 23.69 -4.07 13.43
N VAL A 453 24.17 -5.06 12.67
CA VAL A 453 23.64 -5.30 11.32
C VAL A 453 22.31 -6.00 11.56
N ASP A 454 21.21 -5.23 11.53
CA ASP A 454 19.85 -5.72 11.71
C ASP A 454 19.35 -6.44 10.45
N ILE A 455 20.08 -7.49 10.06
CA ILE A 455 19.69 -8.43 9.00
C ILE A 455 19.84 -9.83 9.60
N SER A 456 19.07 -10.08 10.66
CA SER A 456 18.82 -11.46 11.10
C SER A 456 17.61 -11.96 10.29
N PRO A 457 17.75 -13.05 9.50
CA PRO A 457 16.64 -13.63 8.74
C PRO A 457 15.46 -13.94 9.67
N ASN A 458 14.25 -13.97 9.10
CA ASN A 458 13.07 -14.42 9.85
C ASN A 458 13.39 -15.81 10.43
N PRO A 459 13.29 -16.03 11.76
CA PRO A 459 13.58 -17.34 12.35
C PRO A 459 12.59 -18.44 11.92
N PHE A 460 11.45 -18.06 11.32
CA PHE A 460 10.47 -19.00 10.79
C PHE A 460 10.71 -19.32 9.31
N PRO A 461 10.45 -20.56 8.88
CA PRO A 461 10.52 -20.92 7.46
C PRO A 461 9.53 -20.09 6.64
N GLU A 462 9.87 -19.81 5.38
CA GLU A 462 8.92 -19.16 4.48
C GLU A 462 7.70 -20.07 4.27
N PRO A 463 6.48 -19.53 4.26
CA PRO A 463 5.29 -20.32 4.05
C PRO A 463 5.28 -20.89 2.63
N VAL A 464 5.01 -22.18 2.52
CA VAL A 464 4.85 -22.89 1.25
C VAL A 464 3.36 -22.84 0.88
N ALA A 465 3.04 -22.19 -0.24
CA ALA A 465 1.69 -22.17 -0.77
C ALA A 465 1.35 -23.56 -1.32
N SER A 466 0.23 -24.12 -0.88
CA SER A 466 -0.34 -25.39 -1.36
C SER A 466 -1.70 -25.14 -2.03
N LEU A 467 -2.22 -26.12 -2.80
CA LEU A 467 -3.59 -26.03 -3.34
C LEU A 467 -4.65 -25.91 -2.23
N GLU A 468 -4.42 -26.55 -1.09
CA GLU A 468 -5.28 -26.37 0.09
C GLU A 468 -5.27 -24.91 0.56
N THR A 469 -4.09 -24.27 0.60
CA THR A 469 -3.96 -22.85 0.92
C THR A 469 -4.70 -21.99 -0.10
N TYR A 470 -4.62 -22.35 -1.38
CA TYR A 470 -5.32 -21.66 -2.46
C TYR A 470 -6.83 -21.68 -2.26
N HIS A 471 -7.45 -22.85 -2.07
CA HIS A 471 -8.90 -22.97 -1.91
C HIS A 471 -9.42 -22.45 -0.55
N SER A 472 -8.62 -22.60 0.52
CA SER A 472 -9.08 -22.24 1.87
C SER A 472 -8.90 -20.77 2.20
N TYR A 473 -7.90 -20.08 1.61
CA TYR A 473 -7.53 -18.72 2.03
C TYR A 473 -7.32 -17.71 0.89
N ILE A 474 -6.76 -18.13 -0.25
CA ILE A 474 -6.40 -17.20 -1.33
C ILE A 474 -7.58 -16.90 -2.24
N TYR A 475 -8.22 -17.96 -2.77
CA TYR A 475 -9.29 -17.87 -3.73
C TYR A 475 -10.65 -18.02 -3.09
N GLY A 476 -11.64 -17.24 -3.52
CA GLY A 476 -13.04 -17.45 -3.16
C GLY A 476 -13.97 -16.86 -4.20
N THR A 477 -15.21 -17.37 -4.24
CA THR A 477 -16.26 -16.87 -5.14
C THR A 477 -17.48 -16.45 -4.32
N ILE A 478 -18.22 -15.47 -4.84
CA ILE A 478 -19.55 -15.13 -4.36
C ILE A 478 -20.47 -14.79 -5.53
N ALA A 479 -21.62 -15.47 -5.58
CA ALA A 479 -22.70 -15.14 -6.49
C ALA A 479 -23.69 -14.19 -5.79
N VAL A 480 -23.91 -13.02 -6.38
CA VAL A 480 -24.80 -11.98 -5.88
C VAL A 480 -26.03 -11.91 -6.76
N LYS A 481 -27.22 -11.91 -6.16
CA LYS A 481 -28.50 -11.77 -6.86
C LYS A 481 -29.40 -10.78 -6.14
N ASN A 482 -29.13 -9.50 -6.36
CA ASN A 482 -29.87 -8.39 -5.76
C ASN A 482 -30.71 -7.67 -6.81
N ARG A 483 -31.70 -6.88 -6.36
CA ARG A 483 -32.52 -6.05 -7.25
C ARG A 483 -31.60 -5.15 -8.10
N PRO A 484 -31.82 -5.07 -9.43
CA PRO A 484 -31.03 -4.18 -10.26
C PRO A 484 -31.18 -2.72 -9.81
N PRO A 485 -30.17 -1.87 -10.05
CA PRO A 485 -30.31 -0.45 -9.76
C PRO A 485 -31.46 0.13 -10.59
N PRO A 486 -32.20 1.14 -10.08
CA PRO A 486 -33.26 1.77 -10.83
C PRO A 486 -32.70 2.33 -12.15
N THR A 487 -33.35 1.98 -13.25
CA THR A 487 -33.04 2.53 -14.57
C THR A 487 -33.33 4.02 -14.53
N LYS A 488 -32.48 4.85 -15.15
CA LYS A 488 -32.70 6.31 -15.20
C LYS A 488 -34.05 6.71 -15.81
N GLU A 489 -34.71 5.80 -16.53
CA GLU A 489 -36.03 5.99 -17.13
C GLU A 489 -37.19 5.84 -16.12
N ASP A 490 -36.99 5.14 -14.99
CA ASP A 490 -38.05 4.93 -13.99
C ASP A 490 -38.34 6.17 -13.12
N GLY A 491 -37.52 7.24 -13.26
CA GLY A 491 -37.70 8.52 -12.58
C GLY A 491 -38.63 9.51 -13.28
N GLU A 492 -39.04 9.23 -14.53
CA GLU A 492 -39.94 10.11 -15.31
C GLU A 492 -41.39 9.60 -15.40
N ALA A 493 -41.68 8.38 -14.93
CA ALA A 493 -43.00 7.74 -15.11
C ALA A 493 -43.98 7.90 -13.92
N THR A 494 -43.64 8.66 -12.88
CA THR A 494 -44.56 8.94 -11.75
C THR A 494 -44.63 10.41 -11.38
N SER A 495 -44.93 11.27 -12.35
CA SER A 495 -45.55 12.58 -12.10
C SER A 495 -46.52 12.93 -13.23
N ALA A 496 -47.64 12.20 -13.31
CA ALA A 496 -48.80 12.65 -14.05
C ALA A 496 -49.46 13.81 -13.27
N GLY A 497 -48.93 15.01 -13.46
CA GLY A 497 -49.50 16.27 -13.02
C GLY A 497 -49.51 17.23 -14.20
N ASN A 498 -50.70 17.61 -14.67
CA ASN A 498 -50.93 18.55 -15.78
C ASN A 498 -50.02 19.78 -15.70
N GLY A 499 -49.09 19.92 -16.64
CA GLY A 499 -48.31 21.14 -16.85
C GLY A 499 -47.57 21.09 -18.18
N ARG A 500 -47.93 21.96 -19.11
CA ARG A 500 -47.20 22.15 -20.38
C ARG A 500 -45.71 22.40 -20.10
N PRO A 501 -44.78 21.83 -20.89
CA PRO A 501 -43.37 22.15 -20.75
C PRO A 501 -43.11 23.63 -21.09
N PRO A 502 -42.31 24.36 -20.30
CA PRO A 502 -41.96 25.73 -20.63
C PRO A 502 -41.04 25.76 -21.85
N ILE A 503 -41.44 26.52 -22.86
CA ILE A 503 -40.62 26.85 -24.03
C ILE A 503 -39.48 27.75 -23.55
N ILE A 504 -38.26 27.21 -23.48
CA ILE A 504 -37.07 28.00 -23.21
C ILE A 504 -36.59 28.60 -24.54
N THR A 505 -36.94 29.86 -24.78
CA THR A 505 -36.44 30.66 -25.90
C THR A 505 -34.99 31.08 -25.60
N VAL A 506 -34.03 30.44 -26.25
CA VAL A 506 -32.60 30.81 -26.16
C VAL A 506 -32.38 32.09 -26.97
N LEU A 507 -32.28 33.23 -26.30
CA LEU A 507 -31.86 34.50 -26.91
C LEU A 507 -30.35 34.46 -27.20
N THR A 508 -29.99 34.28 -28.48
CA THR A 508 -28.61 34.40 -28.95
C THR A 508 -28.14 35.86 -28.92
N ALA A 509 -27.15 36.16 -28.08
CA ALA A 509 -26.49 37.47 -28.04
C ALA A 509 -25.61 37.68 -29.29
N ARG A 510 -25.88 38.75 -30.04
CA ARG A 510 -25.10 39.17 -31.22
C ARG A 510 -23.72 39.67 -30.82
N LYS A 511 -22.67 39.03 -31.35
CA LYS A 511 -21.27 39.51 -31.32
C LYS A 511 -21.15 40.76 -32.20
N LYS A 512 -20.75 41.89 -31.59
CA LYS A 512 -20.51 43.17 -32.28
C LYS A 512 -19.20 43.07 -33.08
N ARG A 513 -19.25 43.27 -34.40
CA ARG A 513 -18.07 43.33 -35.28
C ARG A 513 -17.32 44.64 -35.03
N THR A 514 -16.04 44.55 -34.71
CA THR A 514 -15.07 45.65 -34.83
C THR A 514 -14.90 46.00 -36.31
N LYS A 515 -15.05 47.29 -36.64
CA LYS A 515 -14.72 47.84 -37.96
C LYS A 515 -13.22 48.11 -38.04
N SER A 516 -12.74 48.00 -39.28
CA SER A 516 -11.40 48.14 -39.85
C SER A 516 -10.43 49.09 -39.15
#